data_AF-A0A2E8A8U5-F1
#
_entry.id   AF-A0A2E8A8U5-F1
#
_cell.length_a   1.000
_cell.length_b   1.000
_cell.length_c   1.000
_cell.angle_alpha   90.00
_cell.angle_beta   90.00
_cell.angle_gamma   90.00
#
_symmetry.space_group_name_H-M   'P 1'
#
loop_
_entity.id
_entity.type
_entity.pdbx_description
1 polymer ?
#
loop_
_entity_poly.entity_id
_entity_poly.type
_entity_poly.pdbx_seq_one_letter_code
_entity_poly.pdbx_strand_id
1 'polypeptide(L)'
;MSEVTFEEVEKLGQVESYLEAEGFHNITSFAEITEGDRVIVMLGSDTPKEVNVFGICWSADHFQKLSVTEIRNDFMTAYGDEQD
;
A
#
# COMPACT_ATOMS: atom_id res chain seq x y z
N MET A 1 -1.73 -4.78 19.73
CA MET A 1 -2.62 -4.26 18.69
C MET A 1 -2.30 -2.79 18.59
N SER A 2 -1.62 -2.37 17.53
CA SER A 2 -1.30 -0.96 17.32
C SER A 2 -2.58 -0.26 16.86
N GLU A 3 -2.99 0.80 17.56
CA GLU A 3 -4.14 1.61 17.16
C GLU A 3 -3.72 2.45 15.95
N VAL A 4 -4.08 1.98 14.76
CA VAL A 4 -3.96 2.76 13.53
C VAL A 4 -4.72 4.07 13.74
N THR A 5 -4.04 5.19 13.55
CA THR A 5 -4.67 6.51 13.70
C THR A 5 -5.61 6.78 12.52
N PHE A 6 -6.66 7.55 12.75
CA PHE A 6 -7.64 7.88 11.70
C PHE A 6 -6.98 8.53 10.47
N GLU A 7 -5.91 9.32 10.68
CA GLU A 7 -5.13 9.96 9.62
C GLU A 7 -4.38 8.95 8.75
N GLU A 8 -3.88 7.85 9.32
CA GLU A 8 -3.22 6.77 8.58
C GLU A 8 -4.21 6.02 7.70
N VAL A 9 -5.41 5.70 8.20
CA VAL A 9 -6.47 5.07 7.38
C VAL A 9 -6.86 5.94 6.18
N GLU A 10 -6.99 7.26 6.39
CA GLU A 10 -7.30 8.20 5.32
C GLU A 10 -6.17 8.30 4.29
N LYS A 11 -4.91 8.36 4.76
CA LYS A 11 -3.71 8.35 3.91
C LYS A 11 -3.69 7.14 2.98
N LEU A 12 -4.04 5.98 3.49
CA LEU A 12 -3.98 4.71 2.77
C LEU A 12 -5.16 4.53 1.80
N GLY A 13 -6.36 4.97 2.19
CA GLY A 13 -7.52 5.02 1.27
C GLY A 13 -7.31 5.96 0.08
N GLN A 14 -6.56 7.06 0.26
CA GLN A 14 -6.15 7.94 -0.84
C GLN A 14 -5.17 7.26 -1.81
N VAL A 15 -4.26 6.42 -1.30
CA VAL A 15 -3.35 5.62 -2.13
C VAL A 15 -4.12 4.60 -2.94
N GLU A 16 -5.05 3.85 -2.32
CA GLU A 16 -5.91 2.86 -2.98
C GLU A 16 -6.70 3.49 -4.14
N SER A 17 -7.45 4.57 -3.85
CA SER A 17 -8.27 5.26 -4.85
C SER A 17 -7.46 5.76 -6.04
N TYR A 18 -6.21 6.17 -5.81
CA TYR A 18 -5.32 6.65 -6.86
C TYR A 18 -4.76 5.51 -7.71
N LEU A 19 -4.30 4.42 -7.08
CA LEU A 19 -3.77 3.27 -7.80
C LEU A 19 -4.84 2.64 -8.70
N GLU A 20 -6.10 2.57 -8.24
CA GLU A 20 -7.23 2.18 -9.09
C GLU A 20 -7.39 3.09 -10.32
N ALA A 21 -7.20 4.40 -10.16
CA ALA A 21 -7.29 5.37 -11.25
C ALA A 21 -6.13 5.28 -12.26
N GLU A 22 -4.94 4.84 -11.83
CA GLU A 22 -3.77 4.62 -12.69
C GLU A 22 -3.80 3.28 -13.45
N GLY A 23 -4.82 2.44 -13.23
CA GLY A 23 -5.01 1.19 -13.96
C GLY A 23 -4.77 -0.08 -13.14
N PHE A 24 -4.53 0.03 -11.83
CA PHE A 24 -4.55 -1.11 -10.91
C PHE A 24 -6.00 -1.45 -10.57
N HIS A 25 -6.72 -1.99 -11.56
CA HIS A 25 -8.13 -2.24 -11.40
C HIS A 25 -8.40 -3.36 -10.40
N ASN A 26 -9.44 -3.18 -9.58
CA ASN A 26 -9.89 -4.12 -8.55
C ASN A 26 -8.90 -4.25 -7.37
N ILE A 27 -8.39 -3.14 -6.82
CA ILE A 27 -7.79 -3.22 -5.49
C ILE A 27 -8.94 -3.48 -4.53
N THR A 28 -8.90 -4.63 -3.84
CA THR A 28 -10.01 -5.10 -3.02
C THR A 28 -9.69 -5.11 -1.54
N SER A 29 -8.41 -4.95 -1.20
CA SER A 29 -8.00 -4.92 0.20
C SER A 29 -6.70 -4.17 0.40
N PHE A 30 -6.70 -3.40 1.49
CA PHE A 30 -5.52 -2.81 2.08
C PHE A 30 -5.29 -3.43 3.47
N ALA A 31 -4.07 -3.88 3.77
CA ALA A 31 -3.69 -4.35 5.09
C ALA A 31 -2.39 -3.69 5.57
N GLU A 32 -2.44 -3.02 6.71
CA GLU A 32 -1.26 -2.57 7.44
C GLU A 32 -0.93 -3.61 8.53
N ILE A 33 0.32 -4.07 8.55
CA ILE A 33 0.85 -4.98 9.55
C ILE A 33 2.07 -4.31 10.19
N THR A 34 1.94 -3.94 11.46
CA THR A 34 3.08 -3.51 12.26
C THR A 34 3.74 -4.72 12.92
N GLU A 35 5.00 -4.99 12.58
CA GLU A 35 5.80 -6.05 13.19
C GLU A 35 7.13 -5.47 13.70
N GLY A 36 7.23 -5.31 15.02
CA GLY A 36 8.39 -4.69 15.65
C GLY A 36 8.55 -3.21 15.24
N ASP A 37 9.68 -2.89 14.62
CA ASP A 37 10.01 -1.57 14.10
C ASP A 37 9.64 -1.38 12.63
N ARG A 38 8.83 -2.29 12.06
CA ARG A 38 8.45 -2.29 10.64
C ARG A 38 6.95 -2.14 10.45
N VAL A 39 6.60 -1.43 9.39
CA VAL A 39 5.24 -1.30 8.88
C VAL A 39 5.23 -1.92 7.49
N ILE A 40 4.45 -2.98 7.34
CA ILE A 40 4.22 -3.66 6.07
C ILE A 40 2.83 -3.28 5.60
N VAL A 41 2.74 -2.74 4.40
CA VAL A 41 1.47 -2.49 3.72
C VAL A 41 1.32 -3.47 2.59
N MET A 42 0.20 -4.16 2.56
CA MET A 42 -0.18 -5.06 1.48
C MET A 42 -1.39 -4.52 0.73
N LEU A 43 -1.30 -4.58 -0.59
CA LEU A 43 -2.38 -4.33 -1.53
C LEU A 43 -2.77 -5.65 -2.17
N GLY A 44 -4.01 -6.05 -1.95
CA GLY A 44 -4.62 -7.17 -2.66
C GLY A 44 -5.43 -6.65 -3.84
N SER A 45 -5.19 -7.21 -5.02
CA SER A 45 -6.04 -7.03 -6.19
C SER A 45 -6.73 -8.33 -6.55
N ASP A 46 -8.05 -8.29 -6.70
CA ASP A 46 -8.85 -9.42 -7.19
C ASP A 46 -9.24 -9.17 -8.65
N THR A 47 -8.40 -9.64 -9.57
CA THR A 47 -8.78 -9.65 -10.98
C THR A 47 -9.32 -11.03 -11.35
N PRO A 48 -10.25 -11.13 -12.33
CA PRO A 48 -10.84 -12.42 -12.73
C PRO A 48 -9.86 -13.48 -13.24
N LYS A 49 -8.58 -13.13 -13.41
CA LYS A 49 -7.53 -14.01 -13.92
C LYS A 49 -6.44 -14.32 -12.90
N GLU A 50 -6.22 -13.48 -11.89
CA GLU A 50 -5.15 -13.65 -10.90
C GLU A 50 -5.40 -12.80 -9.64
N VAL A 51 -5.10 -13.39 -8.49
CA VAL A 51 -5.01 -12.67 -7.21
C VAL A 51 -3.57 -12.21 -7.07
N ASN A 52 -3.34 -10.91 -7.26
CA ASN A 52 -2.02 -10.32 -7.08
C ASN A 52 -1.98 -9.59 -5.74
N VAL A 53 -1.00 -9.95 -4.92
CA VAL A 53 -0.77 -9.29 -3.62
C VAL A 53 0.60 -8.64 -3.67
N PHE A 54 0.63 -7.32 -3.59
CA PHE A 54 1.85 -6.52 -3.56
C PHE A 54 2.08 -6.02 -2.14
N GLY A 55 3.28 -6.18 -1.62
CA GLY A 55 3.64 -5.74 -0.27
C GLY A 55 4.84 -4.81 -0.29
N ILE A 56 4.76 -3.68 0.41
CA ILE A 56 5.91 -2.82 0.68
C ILE A 56 6.12 -2.70 2.18
N CYS A 57 7.39 -2.73 2.58
CA CYS A 57 7.81 -2.64 3.97
C CYS A 57 8.65 -1.39 4.18
N TRP A 58 8.31 -0.63 5.21
CA TRP A 58 9.13 0.47 5.73
C TRP A 58 9.44 0.23 7.21
N SER A 59 10.40 0.97 7.77
CA SER A 59 10.47 1.09 9.22
C SER A 59 9.36 2.01 9.72
N ALA A 60 8.87 1.81 10.95
CA ALA A 60 7.79 2.60 11.55
C ALA A 60 8.15 4.09 11.61
N ASP A 61 9.37 4.40 12.05
CA ASP A 61 9.90 5.78 12.10
C ASP A 61 9.99 6.45 10.72
N HIS A 62 10.14 5.66 9.66
CA HIS A 62 10.18 6.17 8.30
C HIS A 62 8.76 6.34 7.76
N PHE A 63 7.88 5.35 7.94
CA PHE A 63 6.50 5.37 7.46
C PHE A 63 5.72 6.59 7.94
N GLN A 64 5.89 6.97 9.21
CA GLN A 64 5.26 8.16 9.79
C GLN A 64 5.67 9.47 9.12
N LYS A 65 6.86 9.52 8.50
CA LYS A 65 7.40 10.71 7.82
C LYS A 65 7.03 10.76 6.34
N LEU A 66 6.62 9.64 5.76
CA LEU A 66 6.24 9.59 4.35
C LEU A 66 4.96 10.39 4.11
N SER A 67 4.90 11.07 2.98
CA SER A 67 3.66 11.60 2.43
C SER A 67 2.87 10.52 1.67
N VAL A 68 1.59 10.79 1.37
CA VAL A 68 0.77 9.96 0.47
C VAL A 68 1.48 9.74 -0.87
N THR A 69 2.08 10.81 -1.42
CA THR A 69 2.79 10.79 -2.69
C THR A 69 3.98 9.84 -2.70
N GLU A 70 4.75 9.80 -1.60
CA GLU A 70 5.92 8.93 -1.48
C GLU A 70 5.52 7.46 -1.39
N ILE A 71 4.56 7.13 -0.52
CA ILE A 71 4.01 5.77 -0.42
C ILE A 71 3.51 5.29 -1.78
N ARG A 72 2.78 6.15 -2.50
CA ARG A 72 2.29 5.84 -3.85
C ARG A 72 3.43 5.56 -4.83
N ASN A 73 4.46 6.41 -4.87
CA ASN A 73 5.57 6.24 -5.80
C ASN A 73 6.31 4.92 -5.55
N ASP A 74 6.45 4.52 -4.29
CA ASP A 74 7.03 3.23 -3.92
C ASP A 74 6.17 2.08 -4.48
N PHE A 75 4.83 2.15 -4.36
CA PHE A 75 3.91 1.16 -4.96
C PHE A 75 3.99 1.09 -6.48
N MET A 76 4.03 2.24 -7.15
CA MET A 76 4.16 2.29 -8.62
C MET A 76 5.50 1.71 -9.09
N THR A 77 6.57 1.96 -8.34
CA THR A 77 7.91 1.42 -8.64
C THR A 77 7.93 -0.09 -8.47
N ALA A 78 7.44 -0.59 -7.33
CA ALA A 78 7.40 -2.02 -7.05
C ALA A 78 6.56 -2.80 -8.07
N TYR A 79 5.45 -2.22 -8.54
CA TYR A 79 4.63 -2.83 -9.58
C TYR A 79 5.27 -2.77 -10.97
N GLY A 80 5.91 -1.66 -11.31
CA GLY A 80 6.61 -1.50 -12.59
C GLY A 80 7.74 -2.51 -12.76
N ASP A 81 8.48 -2.80 -11.68
CA ASP A 81 9.57 -3.78 -11.67
C ASP A 81 9.08 -5.24 -11.85
N GLU A 82 7.81 -5.56 -11.57
CA GLU A 82 7.25 -6.92 -11.74
C GLU A 82 6.70 -7.19 -13.16
N GLN A 83 6.62 -6.18 -14.04
CA GLN A 83 6.09 -6.34 -15.40
C GLN A 83 7.15 -6.50 -16.50
N ASP A 84 8.43 -6.34 -16.19
CA ASP A 84 9.58 -6.62 -17.08
C ASP A 84 10.07 -8.09 -16.96
#